data_AF-A0A7S1C1K1-F1
#
_entry.id   AF-A0A7S1C1K1-F1
#
_cell.length_a   1.000
_cell.length_b   1.000
_cell.length_c   1.000
_cell.angle_alpha   90.00
_cell.angle_beta   90.00
_cell.angle_gamma   90.00
#
_symmetry.space_group_name_H-M   'P 1'
#
loop_
_entity.id
_entity.type
_entity.pdbx_description
1 polymer ?
#
loop_
_entity_poly.entity_id
_entity_poly.type
_entity_poly.pdbx_seq_one_letter_code
_entity_poly.pdbx_strand_id
1 'polypeptide(L)'
;AAFRGGGASVGPLPVPGACFDASASVGAFSYEGGVPGAPYTVVSTGNDNALAVMNCVFAFGKASWEMRLDADDANDEATAFGVTTMPIVGAKYDAPNCRMLR
;
A
#
# COMPACT_ATOMS: atom_id res chain seq x y z
N ALA A 1 32.41 -25.14 14.57
CA ALA A 1 32.29 -24.50 13.24
C ALA A 1 31.39 -23.29 13.37
N ALA A 2 31.91 -22.09 13.14
CA ALA A 2 31.13 -20.84 13.23
C ALA A 2 30.55 -20.51 11.85
N PHE A 3 29.23 -20.36 11.77
CA PHE A 3 28.51 -19.94 10.58
C PHE A 3 28.85 -18.46 10.28
N ARG A 4 29.54 -18.21 9.17
CA ARG A 4 29.84 -16.88 8.65
C ARG A 4 28.76 -16.48 7.63
N GLY A 5 28.11 -15.34 7.89
CA GLY A 5 27.86 -14.29 6.90
C GLY A 5 26.66 -14.44 5.97
N GLY A 6 25.71 -13.52 6.12
CA GLY A 6 24.66 -13.23 5.16
C GLY A 6 23.79 -12.06 5.62
N GLY A 7 24.40 -10.98 6.12
CA GLY A 7 23.69 -9.77 6.51
C GLY A 7 23.19 -9.06 5.26
N ALA A 8 21.91 -9.24 4.92
CA ALA A 8 21.23 -8.26 4.09
C ALA A 8 21.20 -6.96 4.90
N SER A 9 21.95 -5.95 4.47
CA SER A 9 21.71 -4.58 4.91
C SER A 9 20.32 -4.21 4.39
N VAL A 10 19.30 -4.50 5.20
CA VAL A 10 18.04 -3.79 5.05
C VAL A 10 18.45 -2.34 5.25
N GLY A 11 18.28 -1.51 4.21
CA GLY A 11 18.41 -0.07 4.36
C GLY A 11 17.57 0.40 5.57
N PRO A 12 17.81 1.62 6.09
CA PRO A 12 17.00 2.13 7.19
C PRO A 12 15.53 1.82 6.93
N LEU A 13 14.86 1.20 7.91
CA LEU A 13 13.43 0.95 7.84
C LEU A 13 12.77 2.23 7.31
N PRO A 14 11.83 2.15 6.35
CA PRO A 14 11.17 3.33 5.80
C PRO A 14 10.81 4.27 6.94
N VAL A 15 11.33 5.50 6.87
CA VAL A 15 11.10 6.52 7.90
C VAL A 15 9.60 6.56 8.17
N PRO A 16 9.14 6.46 9.43
CA PRO A 16 7.73 6.60 9.75
C PRO A 16 7.23 7.94 9.21
N GLY A 17 6.53 7.94 8.07
CA GLY A 17 5.99 9.15 7.46
C GLY A 17 6.15 9.32 5.94
N ALA A 18 6.91 8.48 5.22
CA ALA A 18 6.98 8.57 3.75
C ALA A 18 6.75 7.23 3.08
N CYS A 19 5.49 6.77 3.07
CA CYS A 19 5.16 5.46 2.54
C CYS A 19 4.14 5.49 1.40
N PHE A 20 3.80 6.61 0.76
CA PHE A 20 2.94 6.56 -0.44
C PHE A 20 3.79 6.48 -1.72
N ASP A 21 3.49 5.52 -2.60
CA ASP A 21 4.15 5.37 -3.91
C ASP A 21 3.20 5.82 -5.03
N ALA A 22 3.26 7.12 -5.35
CA ALA A 22 2.47 7.67 -6.44
C ALA A 22 2.85 7.09 -7.83
N SER A 23 4.07 6.56 -7.98
CA SER A 23 4.56 6.01 -9.25
C SER A 23 4.09 4.58 -9.50
N ALA A 24 3.90 3.80 -8.44
CA ALA A 24 3.33 2.46 -8.49
C ALA A 24 1.79 2.46 -8.45
N SER A 25 1.19 3.54 -7.93
CA SER A 25 -0.26 3.69 -7.85
C SER A 25 -0.89 3.89 -9.23
N VAL A 26 -2.12 3.42 -9.40
CA VAL A 26 -2.83 3.40 -10.69
C VAL A 26 -4.26 3.92 -10.53
N GLY A 27 -4.77 4.67 -11.51
CA GLY A 27 -6.14 5.18 -11.52
C GLY A 27 -6.26 6.63 -11.05
N ALA A 28 -7.50 7.10 -10.91
CA ALA A 28 -7.82 8.47 -10.53
C ALA A 28 -7.99 8.58 -9.00
N PHE A 29 -7.03 9.23 -8.34
CA PHE A 29 -7.06 9.48 -6.90
C PHE A 29 -6.37 10.80 -6.57
N SER A 30 -6.73 11.39 -5.43
CA SER A 30 -5.92 12.38 -4.73
C SER A 30 -5.33 11.77 -3.47
N TYR A 31 -4.22 12.33 -3.00
CA TYR A 31 -3.64 11.94 -1.73
C TYR A 31 -3.10 13.16 -0.99
N GLU A 32 -3.22 13.13 0.33
CA GLU A 32 -2.67 14.13 1.24
C GLU A 32 -1.87 13.41 2.34
N GLY A 33 -0.83 14.05 2.85
CA GLY A 33 0.05 13.48 3.87
C GLY A 33 1.53 13.79 3.64
N GLY A 34 2.40 13.06 4.34
CA GLY A 34 3.86 13.24 4.26
C GLY A 34 4.45 14.22 5.26
N VAL A 35 3.64 14.68 6.21
CA VAL A 35 4.13 15.34 7.42
C VAL A 35 4.58 14.26 8.41
N PRO A 36 5.77 14.37 9.03
CA PRO A 36 6.21 13.41 10.04
C PRO A 36 5.16 13.21 11.14
N GLY A 37 4.70 11.98 11.30
CA GLY A 37 3.71 11.60 12.33
C GLY A 37 2.23 11.74 11.94
N ALA A 38 1.91 12.21 10.72
CA ALA A 38 0.53 12.24 10.21
C ALA A 38 0.25 11.06 9.25
N PRO A 39 -0.97 10.49 9.24
CA PRO A 39 -1.34 9.46 8.28
C PRO A 39 -1.43 10.05 6.85
N TYR A 40 -1.28 9.17 5.86
CA TYR A 40 -1.69 9.48 4.49
C TYR A 40 -3.18 9.21 4.34
N THR A 41 -3.88 10.13 3.68
CA THR A 41 -5.26 9.94 3.24
C THR A 41 -5.27 9.87 1.73
N VAL A 42 -5.91 8.85 1.18
CA VAL A 42 -6.13 8.70 -0.26
C VAL A 42 -7.62 8.74 -0.52
N VAL A 43 -8.03 9.48 -1.55
CA VAL A 43 -9.43 9.59 -1.98
C VAL A 43 -9.51 9.20 -3.45
N SER A 44 -10.34 8.22 -3.78
CA SER A 44 -10.68 7.96 -5.18
C SER A 44 -11.46 9.15 -5.73
N THR A 45 -11.08 9.64 -6.91
CA THR A 45 -11.73 10.80 -7.55
C THR A 45 -12.42 10.45 -8.87
N GLY A 46 -12.37 9.17 -9.26
CA GLY A 46 -12.99 8.66 -10.48
C GLY A 46 -14.00 7.54 -10.20
N ASN A 47 -14.72 7.17 -11.26
CA ASN A 47 -15.76 6.13 -11.23
C ASN A 47 -15.25 4.76 -11.72
N ASP A 48 -13.94 4.57 -11.81
CA ASP A 48 -13.30 3.31 -12.20
C ASP A 48 -12.30 2.89 -11.12
N ASN A 49 -11.83 1.64 -11.20
CA ASN A 49 -10.93 1.03 -10.23
C ASN A 49 -9.62 1.83 -10.11
N ALA A 50 -9.30 2.23 -8.89
CA ALA A 50 -8.03 2.85 -8.53
C ALA A 50 -7.31 1.97 -7.49
N LEU A 51 -5.98 1.94 -7.55
CA LEU A 51 -5.11 1.24 -6.62
C LEU A 51 -4.04 2.20 -6.10
N ALA A 52 -4.15 2.52 -4.81
CA ALA A 52 -3.14 3.25 -4.08
C ALA A 52 -2.16 2.30 -3.41
N VAL A 53 -0.87 2.52 -3.63
CA VAL A 53 0.20 1.63 -3.17
C VAL A 53 1.11 2.38 -2.21
N MET A 54 1.46 1.68 -1.14
CA MET A 54 2.46 2.18 -0.21
C MET A 54 3.88 1.77 -0.65
N ASN A 55 4.85 2.68 -0.59
CA ASN A 55 6.29 2.42 -0.73
C ASN A 55 6.87 1.73 0.53
N CYS A 56 6.21 0.68 1.01
CA CYS A 56 6.63 -0.10 2.16
C CYS A 56 6.64 -1.58 1.76
N VAL A 57 7.72 -1.97 1.09
CA VAL A 57 7.92 -3.36 0.66
C VAL A 57 8.45 -4.19 1.81
N PHE A 58 7.84 -5.36 2.04
CA PHE A 58 8.36 -6.38 2.94
C PHE A 58 8.71 -7.63 2.12
N ALA A 59 9.97 -8.06 2.18
CA ALA A 59 10.45 -9.23 1.42
C ALA A 59 10.51 -10.51 2.27
N PHE A 60 10.62 -10.39 3.59
CA PHE A 60 10.73 -11.50 4.53
C PHE A 60 10.18 -11.12 5.91
N GLY A 61 9.84 -12.12 6.71
CA GLY A 61 9.34 -11.94 8.07
C GLY A 61 7.83 -11.75 8.14
N LYS A 62 7.37 -11.03 9.17
CA LYS A 62 5.96 -10.69 9.40
C LYS A 62 5.82 -9.18 9.40
N ALA A 63 4.83 -8.68 8.68
CA ALA A 63 4.47 -7.27 8.66
C ALA A 63 3.03 -7.10 9.17
N SER A 64 2.77 -5.99 9.83
CA SER A 64 1.43 -5.57 10.25
C SER A 64 1.27 -4.10 9.91
N TRP A 65 0.09 -3.73 9.44
CA TRP A 65 -0.30 -2.36 9.14
C TRP A 65 -1.75 -2.16 9.58
N GLU A 66 -2.11 -0.90 9.76
CA GLU A 66 -3.47 -0.48 10.07
C GLU A 66 -3.92 0.51 8.99
N MET A 67 -5.15 0.34 8.54
CA MET A 67 -5.81 1.24 7.59
C MET A 67 -7.16 1.62 8.19
N ARG A 68 -7.52 2.90 8.07
CA ARG A 68 -8.80 3.43 8.52
C ARG A 68 -9.60 3.84 7.29
N LEU A 69 -10.83 3.35 7.18
CA LEU A 69 -11.79 3.82 6.21
C LEU A 69 -12.54 5.03 6.79
N ASP A 70 -12.28 6.22 6.24
CA ASP A 70 -12.90 7.45 6.72
C ASP A 70 -14.30 7.67 6.14
N ALA A 71 -14.48 7.35 4.86
CA ALA A 71 -15.75 7.43 4.15
C ALA A 71 -15.78 6.42 3.01
N ASP A 72 -16.96 5.89 2.74
CA ASP A 72 -17.30 5.12 1.54
C ASP A 72 -18.79 5.38 1.25
N ASP A 73 -19.23 5.04 0.04
CA ASP A 73 -20.60 5.30 -0.39
C ASP A 73 -21.54 4.22 0.16
N ALA A 74 -22.55 4.65 0.91
CA ALA A 74 -23.50 3.74 1.53
C ALA A 74 -24.30 2.97 0.46
N ASN A 75 -24.28 1.63 0.55
CA ASN A 75 -24.86 0.68 -0.42
C ASN A 75 -24.12 0.57 -1.77
N ASP A 76 -22.96 1.19 -1.90
CA ASP A 76 -22.05 1.01 -3.04
C ASP A 76 -20.60 0.91 -2.56
N GLU A 77 -20.38 0.28 -1.41
CA GLU A 77 -19.06 0.18 -0.80
C GLU A 77 -18.12 -0.62 -1.69
N ALA A 78 -17.12 0.07 -2.21
CA ALA A 78 -16.18 -0.44 -3.21
C ALA A 78 -14.71 -0.37 -2.75
N THR A 79 -14.46 0.01 -1.50
CA THR A 79 -13.10 0.06 -0.95
C THR A 79 -12.61 -1.32 -0.54
N ALA A 80 -11.37 -1.65 -0.91
CA ALA A 80 -10.69 -2.88 -0.51
C ALA A 80 -9.27 -2.58 -0.01
N PHE A 81 -8.82 -3.33 0.99
CA PHE A 81 -7.53 -3.15 1.64
C PHE A 81 -6.67 -4.41 1.58
N GLY A 82 -5.37 -4.28 1.37
CA GLY A 82 -4.50 -5.44 1.39
C GLY A 82 -3.12 -5.19 0.82
N VAL A 83 -2.60 -6.21 0.14
CA VAL A 83 -1.26 -6.19 -0.44
C VAL A 83 -1.29 -6.59 -1.90
N THR A 84 -0.29 -6.11 -2.64
CA THR A 84 -0.04 -6.50 -4.02
C THR A 84 1.44 -6.83 -4.20
N THR A 85 1.78 -7.66 -5.19
CA THR A 85 3.16 -7.93 -5.57
C THR A 85 3.53 -7.19 -6.84
N MET A 86 4.79 -6.79 -6.97
CA MET A 86 5.32 -6.24 -8.22
C MET A 86 5.53 -7.34 -9.28
N PRO A 87 5.29 -7.06 -10.58
CA PRO A 87 4.68 -5.83 -11.10
C PRO A 87 3.17 -5.81 -10.84
N ILE A 88 2.63 -4.61 -10.64
CA ILE A 88 1.19 -4.36 -10.58
C ILE A 88 0.63 -4.52 -11.98
N VAL A 89 -0.32 -5.44 -12.14
CA VAL A 89 -0.90 -5.77 -13.45
C VAL A 89 -2.36 -5.32 -13.60
N GLY A 90 -2.94 -4.71 -12.56
CA GLY A 90 -4.29 -4.17 -12.58
C GLY A 90 -4.69 -3.52 -11.26
N ALA A 91 -5.74 -2.70 -11.28
CA ALA A 91 -6.25 -1.97 -10.13
C ALA A 91 -7.48 -2.62 -9.47
N LYS A 92 -7.98 -3.73 -10.03
CA LYS A 92 -9.11 -4.46 -9.43
C LYS A 92 -8.67 -5.20 -8.17
N TYR A 93 -9.57 -5.32 -7.20
CA TYR A 93 -9.31 -6.04 -5.95
C TYR A 93 -8.97 -7.53 -6.18
N ASP A 94 -9.49 -8.12 -7.26
CA ASP A 94 -9.30 -9.51 -7.69
C ASP A 94 -8.27 -9.66 -8.82
N ALA A 95 -7.54 -8.59 -9.15
CA ALA A 95 -6.49 -8.66 -10.16
C ALA A 95 -5.42 -9.69 -9.77
N PRO A 96 -4.74 -10.32 -10.75
CA PRO A 96 -3.58 -11.14 -10.46
C PRO A 96 -2.60 -10.34 -9.58
N ASN A 97 -1.97 -11.02 -8.63
CA ASN A 97 -1.05 -10.42 -7.64
C ASN A 97 -1.68 -9.58 -6.53
N CYS A 98 -2.99 -9.26 -6.58
CA CYS A 98 -3.70 -8.61 -5.47
C CYS A 98 -4.20 -9.64 -4.44
N ARG A 99 -4.04 -9.32 -3.15
CA ARG A 99 -4.59 -10.07 -2.01
C ARG A 99 -5.28 -9.06 -1.10
N MET A 100 -6.53 -8.75 -1.44
CA MET A 100 -7.32 -7.72 -0.79
C MET A 100 -8.43 -8.33 0.07
N LEU A 101 -8.74 -7.65 1.16
CA LEU A 101 -9.92 -7.83 2.00
C LEU A 101 -10.95 -6.81 1.54
N ARG A 102 -12.18 -7.29 1.32
CA ARG A 102 -13.37 -6.47 1.08
C ARG A 102 -14.26 -6.53 2.30
#